data_AF-A0A812LKV0-F1
#
_entry.id   AF-A0A812LKV0-F1
#
_cell.length_a   1.000
_cell.length_b   1.000
_cell.length_c   1.000
_cell.angle_alpha   90.00
_cell.angle_beta   90.00
_cell.angle_gamma   90.00
#
_symmetry.space_group_name_H-M   'P 1'
#
loop_
_entity.id
_entity.type
_entity.pdbx_description
1 polymer ?
#
loop_
_entity_poly.entity_id
_entity_poly.type
_entity_poly.pdbx_seq_one_letter_code
_entity_poly.pdbx_strand_id
1 'polypeptide(L)'
;PGNVSFDGALAFQGADQLEGSCVMVGSHLVLGSDGDTDVRFINCHNKASNSSGGALSVGGGLLIEGGALTVENCSSLTGDGGGLHVDGTLEISGEATATFRDCSAAEHGGAVSARRIVSRGTVTVSRCAARGKRGGGGIYVEVGDFEQLNGRVAFDHCHATMGPGGGLHLAEGSVKQTAGRLEFSRCRSRADGGGFAVKGQVWVADVLQAVDCSSTAGGGGGSVDGSFYQEEPWSPFVGAGDEGDFWQDSGEDPGQLRFRGCKSELDGGGLQVRGRFEQSSGSAHFVDCSAKRSGGCLNVEKGASWHGHGEFVKCKAGKKAKQKMTRL
;
A
#
# COMPACT_ATOMS: atom_id res chain seq x y z
N PRO A 1 -20.79 -9.41 22.52
CA PRO A 1 -20.59 -9.85 21.11
C PRO A 1 -19.46 -10.89 21.05
N GLY A 2 -19.74 -12.10 20.56
CA GLY A 2 -18.73 -13.15 20.44
C GLY A 2 -17.78 -12.89 19.28
N ASN A 3 -16.53 -13.33 19.41
CA ASN A 3 -15.59 -13.41 18.29
C ASN A 3 -15.97 -14.61 17.42
N VAL A 4 -15.82 -14.48 16.11
CA VAL A 4 -16.00 -15.60 15.16
C VAL A 4 -14.62 -16.08 14.75
N SER A 5 -14.36 -17.38 14.86
CA SER A 5 -13.13 -18.02 14.35
C SER A 5 -13.51 -19.04 13.29
N PHE A 6 -12.70 -19.13 12.24
CA PHE A 6 -12.84 -20.14 11.20
C PHE A 6 -11.50 -20.79 10.88
N ASP A 7 -11.51 -22.12 10.86
CA ASP A 7 -10.39 -22.96 10.49
C ASP A 7 -10.81 -23.95 9.40
N GLY A 8 -9.95 -24.11 8.38
CA GLY A 8 -10.17 -25.01 7.25
C GLY A 8 -10.42 -24.30 5.92
N ALA A 9 -11.05 -25.00 4.96
CA ALA A 9 -11.27 -24.48 3.61
C ALA A 9 -12.73 -24.07 3.39
N LEU A 10 -12.95 -22.84 2.89
CA LEU A 10 -14.28 -22.30 2.62
C LEU A 10 -14.28 -21.43 1.37
N ALA A 11 -15.29 -21.61 0.52
CA ALA A 11 -15.48 -20.77 -0.66
C ALA A 11 -16.90 -20.19 -0.68
N PHE A 12 -16.98 -18.87 -0.80
CA PHE A 12 -18.21 -18.12 -1.01
C PHE A 12 -18.27 -17.65 -2.45
N GLN A 13 -19.29 -18.10 -3.16
CA GLN A 13 -19.58 -17.68 -4.52
C GLN A 13 -20.80 -16.76 -4.47
N GLY A 14 -20.60 -15.47 -4.74
CA GLY A 14 -21.68 -14.50 -4.81
C GLY A 14 -22.56 -14.71 -6.05
N ALA A 15 -23.81 -14.29 -5.93
CA ALA A 15 -24.74 -14.11 -7.05
C ALA A 15 -24.56 -12.71 -7.66
N ASP A 16 -25.10 -12.47 -8.86
CA ASP A 16 -24.87 -11.26 -9.67
C ASP A 16 -24.91 -9.94 -8.87
N GLN A 17 -25.88 -9.75 -7.97
CA GLN A 17 -25.94 -8.61 -7.05
C GLN A 17 -26.58 -8.99 -5.70
N LEU A 18 -25.99 -8.52 -4.61
CA LEU A 18 -26.36 -8.82 -3.22
C LEU A 18 -26.81 -7.55 -2.47
N GLU A 19 -27.82 -7.68 -1.61
CA GLU A 19 -28.24 -6.64 -0.67
C GLU A 19 -27.35 -6.65 0.60
N GLY A 20 -26.03 -6.53 0.39
CA GLY A 20 -25.00 -6.63 1.41
C GLY A 20 -23.76 -7.40 0.93
N SER A 21 -22.75 -7.52 1.79
CA SER A 21 -21.57 -8.37 1.53
C SER A 21 -21.95 -9.85 1.50
N CYS A 22 -21.16 -10.69 0.83
CA CYS A 22 -21.31 -12.15 0.91
C CYS A 22 -21.31 -12.66 2.36
N VAL A 23 -20.44 -12.10 3.21
CA VAL A 23 -20.39 -12.39 4.65
C VAL A 23 -20.28 -11.08 5.42
N MET A 24 -21.09 -10.96 6.48
CA MET A 24 -21.03 -9.84 7.42
C MET A 24 -20.80 -10.37 8.83
N VAL A 25 -19.76 -9.87 9.49
CA VAL A 25 -19.44 -10.16 10.89
C VAL A 25 -19.48 -8.86 11.67
N GLY A 26 -20.40 -8.72 12.62
CA GLY A 26 -20.57 -7.47 13.39
C GLY A 26 -19.48 -7.21 14.45
N SER A 27 -18.61 -8.18 14.71
CA SER A 27 -17.56 -8.16 15.74
C SER A 27 -16.19 -8.51 15.13
N HIS A 28 -15.30 -9.16 15.88
CA HIS A 28 -14.01 -9.62 15.39
C HIS A 28 -14.12 -10.95 14.65
N LEU A 29 -13.35 -11.09 13.58
CA LEU A 29 -13.20 -12.32 12.80
C LEU A 29 -11.73 -12.76 12.82
N VAL A 30 -11.51 -14.03 13.11
CA VAL A 30 -10.21 -14.71 12.99
C VAL A 30 -10.33 -15.76 11.90
N LEU A 31 -9.44 -15.70 10.91
CA LEU A 31 -9.29 -16.70 9.86
C LEU A 31 -7.94 -17.40 10.08
N GLY A 32 -8.00 -18.67 10.42
CA GLY A 32 -6.82 -19.47 10.68
C GLY A 32 -6.32 -19.36 12.11
N SER A 33 -5.92 -20.53 12.63
CA SER A 33 -5.12 -20.73 13.84
C SER A 33 -4.04 -21.80 13.63
N ASP A 34 -4.20 -22.69 12.63
CA ASP A 34 -3.35 -23.87 12.42
C ASP A 34 -2.57 -23.89 11.09
N GLY A 35 -2.60 -22.81 10.28
CA GLY A 35 -1.80 -22.69 9.05
C GLY A 35 -2.42 -23.22 7.75
N ASP A 36 -3.45 -24.08 7.82
CA ASP A 36 -4.09 -24.73 6.65
C ASP A 36 -5.42 -24.09 6.21
N THR A 37 -5.74 -22.90 6.71
CA THR A 37 -7.00 -22.22 6.36
C THR A 37 -6.95 -21.64 4.95
N ASP A 38 -7.94 -21.95 4.10
CA ASP A 38 -8.09 -21.37 2.75
C ASP A 38 -9.50 -20.81 2.57
N VAL A 39 -9.64 -19.50 2.64
CA VAL A 39 -10.93 -18.80 2.50
C VAL A 39 -10.96 -18.05 1.19
N ARG A 40 -12.01 -18.29 0.40
CA ARG A 40 -12.16 -17.73 -0.94
C ARG A 40 -13.49 -17.02 -1.09
N PHE A 41 -13.47 -15.82 -1.67
CA PHE A 41 -14.66 -15.07 -2.07
C PHE A 41 -14.57 -14.75 -3.55
N ILE A 42 -15.61 -15.11 -4.30
CA ILE A 42 -15.62 -15.00 -5.76
C ILE A 42 -16.95 -14.40 -6.21
N ASN A 43 -16.92 -13.37 -7.06
CA ASN A 43 -18.09 -12.72 -7.67
C ASN A 43 -19.10 -12.16 -6.63
N CYS A 44 -18.60 -11.59 -5.53
CA CYS A 44 -19.45 -10.97 -4.52
C CYS A 44 -19.67 -9.48 -4.83
N HIS A 45 -20.89 -9.11 -5.22
CA HIS A 45 -21.22 -7.76 -5.67
C HIS A 45 -22.29 -7.11 -4.77
N ASN A 46 -21.85 -6.33 -3.79
CA ASN A 46 -22.72 -5.63 -2.86
C ASN A 46 -23.30 -4.36 -3.49
N LYS A 47 -24.64 -4.26 -3.57
CA LYS A 47 -25.38 -3.09 -4.06
C LYS A 47 -26.10 -2.29 -2.97
N ALA A 48 -26.01 -2.72 -1.70
CA ALA A 48 -26.73 -2.06 -0.63
C ALA A 48 -26.11 -0.70 -0.30
N SER A 49 -26.94 0.36 -0.37
CA SER A 49 -26.50 1.76 -0.25
C SER A 49 -25.82 2.12 1.07
N ASN A 50 -26.07 1.35 2.13
CA ASN A 50 -25.53 1.57 3.47
C ASN A 50 -24.61 0.42 3.91
N SER A 51 -23.95 -0.23 2.96
CA SER A 51 -23.06 -1.35 3.21
C SER A 51 -21.75 -1.19 2.44
N SER A 52 -20.66 -1.59 3.09
CA SER A 52 -19.32 -1.66 2.52
C SER A 52 -18.87 -3.13 2.48
N GLY A 53 -17.81 -3.45 1.75
CA GLY A 53 -17.38 -4.84 1.55
C GLY A 53 -18.20 -5.53 0.47
N GLY A 54 -17.60 -5.87 -0.67
CA GLY A 54 -18.25 -6.75 -1.64
C GLY A 54 -18.31 -8.19 -1.12
N ALA A 55 -17.16 -8.74 -0.78
CA ALA A 55 -17.03 -10.08 -0.21
C ALA A 55 -17.34 -10.12 1.28
N LEU A 56 -16.60 -9.33 2.06
CA LEU A 56 -16.56 -9.47 3.50
C LEU A 56 -16.64 -8.09 4.15
N SER A 57 -17.53 -7.93 5.12
CA SER A 57 -17.62 -6.76 5.98
C SER A 57 -17.47 -7.17 7.44
N VAL A 58 -16.47 -6.61 8.12
CA VAL A 58 -16.17 -6.89 9.53
C VAL A 58 -16.30 -5.59 10.32
N GLY A 59 -17.18 -5.57 11.33
CA GLY A 59 -17.40 -4.41 12.18
C GLY A 59 -16.33 -4.20 13.25
N GLY A 60 -15.53 -5.23 13.55
CA GLY A 60 -14.36 -5.15 14.43
C GLY A 60 -13.04 -5.31 13.66
N GLY A 61 -12.10 -6.04 14.26
CA GLY A 61 -10.84 -6.41 13.63
C GLY A 61 -10.93 -7.74 12.87
N LEU A 62 -10.14 -7.87 11.82
CA LEU A 62 -9.93 -9.11 11.08
C LEU A 62 -8.48 -9.56 11.24
N LEU A 63 -8.28 -10.74 11.83
CA LEU A 63 -7.00 -11.42 11.89
C LEU A 63 -6.99 -12.56 10.87
N ILE A 64 -5.95 -12.62 10.04
CA ILE A 64 -5.65 -13.75 9.17
C ILE A 64 -4.33 -14.33 9.67
N GLU A 65 -4.39 -15.47 10.35
CA GLU A 65 -3.26 -16.10 11.03
C GLU A 65 -2.99 -17.48 10.44
N GLY A 66 -1.94 -17.58 9.63
CA GLY A 66 -1.68 -18.78 8.84
C GLY A 66 -2.71 -19.00 7.73
N GLY A 67 -2.28 -19.56 6.61
CA GLY A 67 -3.18 -19.89 5.49
C GLY A 67 -3.36 -18.77 4.45
N ALA A 68 -4.50 -18.78 3.76
CA ALA A 68 -4.78 -17.98 2.59
C ALA A 68 -6.19 -17.36 2.60
N LEU A 69 -6.28 -16.07 2.29
CA LEU A 69 -7.50 -15.38 1.91
C LEU A 69 -7.40 -14.97 0.44
N THR A 70 -8.34 -15.42 -0.39
CA THR A 70 -8.47 -14.99 -1.78
C THR A 70 -9.79 -14.28 -2.00
N VAL A 71 -9.75 -13.05 -2.51
CA VAL A 71 -10.93 -12.27 -2.88
C VAL A 71 -10.82 -11.87 -4.35
N GLU A 72 -11.74 -12.36 -5.16
CA GLU A 72 -11.68 -12.26 -6.61
C GLU A 72 -12.97 -11.74 -7.23
N ASN A 73 -12.84 -10.74 -8.10
CA ASN A 73 -13.94 -10.17 -8.85
C ASN A 73 -15.10 -9.72 -7.94
N CYS A 74 -14.78 -9.07 -6.83
CA CYS A 74 -15.77 -8.58 -5.88
C CYS A 74 -15.93 -7.06 -5.99
N SER A 75 -17.13 -6.55 -5.69
CA SER A 75 -17.34 -5.11 -5.71
C SER A 75 -18.29 -4.60 -4.64
N SER A 76 -18.03 -3.38 -4.17
CA SER A 76 -18.97 -2.55 -3.43
C SER A 76 -19.46 -1.44 -4.35
N LEU A 77 -20.73 -1.50 -4.78
CA LEU A 77 -21.29 -0.60 -5.81
C LEU A 77 -21.70 0.77 -5.27
N THR A 78 -21.78 0.90 -3.95
CA THR A 78 -22.19 2.13 -3.26
C THR A 78 -21.29 2.53 -2.10
N GLY A 79 -20.41 1.64 -1.64
CA GLY A 79 -19.56 1.89 -0.48
C GLY A 79 -18.08 1.61 -0.73
N ASP A 80 -17.41 1.25 0.36
CA ASP A 80 -15.95 1.10 0.44
C ASP A 80 -15.54 -0.37 0.41
N GLY A 81 -14.25 -0.62 0.15
CA GLY A 81 -13.69 -1.97 0.29
C GLY A 81 -14.30 -2.95 -0.71
N GLY A 82 -13.94 -2.83 -1.98
CA GLY A 82 -14.60 -3.60 -3.05
C GLY A 82 -14.57 -5.11 -2.83
N GLY A 83 -13.48 -5.61 -2.24
CA GLY A 83 -13.43 -6.95 -1.66
C GLY A 83 -13.80 -6.93 -0.18
N LEU A 84 -13.01 -6.24 0.63
CA LEU A 84 -13.03 -6.32 2.08
C LEU A 84 -13.21 -4.93 2.72
N HIS A 85 -14.13 -4.85 3.67
CA HIS A 85 -14.25 -3.70 4.57
C HIS A 85 -14.06 -4.14 6.03
N VAL A 86 -13.18 -3.45 6.77
CA VAL A 86 -12.88 -3.73 8.18
C VAL A 86 -12.96 -2.43 8.96
N ASP A 87 -13.94 -2.27 9.86
CA ASP A 87 -14.08 -1.09 10.73
C ASP A 87 -13.10 -1.11 11.93
N GLY A 88 -11.90 -1.64 11.71
CA GLY A 88 -10.89 -1.87 12.72
C GLY A 88 -9.54 -2.21 12.08
N THR A 89 -8.76 -3.05 12.76
CA THR A 89 -7.46 -3.51 12.27
C THR A 89 -7.62 -4.74 11.39
N LEU A 90 -7.05 -4.70 10.19
CA LEU A 90 -6.73 -5.88 9.40
C LEU A 90 -5.29 -6.32 9.72
N GLU A 91 -5.14 -7.49 10.33
CA GLU A 91 -3.84 -8.08 10.63
C GLU A 91 -3.63 -9.36 9.82
N ILE A 92 -2.45 -9.48 9.20
CA ILE A 92 -2.06 -10.61 8.36
C ILE A 92 -0.76 -11.15 8.92
N SER A 93 -0.81 -12.30 9.60
CA SER A 93 0.26 -12.85 10.43
C SER A 93 0.49 -14.35 10.13
N GLY A 94 1.49 -14.95 10.78
CA GLY A 94 1.76 -16.39 10.66
C GLY A 94 2.05 -16.86 9.23
N GLU A 95 2.78 -16.07 8.45
CA GLU A 95 3.06 -16.32 7.02
C GLU A 95 1.80 -16.36 6.12
N ALA A 96 0.66 -15.87 6.61
CA ALA A 96 -0.58 -15.85 5.84
C ALA A 96 -0.45 -15.07 4.52
N THR A 97 -1.24 -15.49 3.55
CA THR A 97 -1.35 -14.84 2.24
C THR A 97 -2.73 -14.21 2.07
N ALA A 98 -2.77 -12.97 1.59
CA ALA A 98 -4.01 -12.27 1.26
C ALA A 98 -3.94 -11.78 -0.19
N THR A 99 -4.77 -12.33 -1.06
CA THR A 99 -4.82 -11.99 -2.48
C THR A 99 -6.13 -11.33 -2.83
N PHE A 100 -6.04 -10.14 -3.42
CA PHE A 100 -7.18 -9.38 -3.93
C PHE A 100 -7.00 -9.16 -5.43
N ARG A 101 -7.99 -9.54 -6.21
CA ARG A 101 -7.92 -9.50 -7.67
C ARG A 101 -9.21 -9.00 -8.29
N ASP A 102 -9.10 -8.07 -9.23
CA ASP A 102 -10.24 -7.53 -9.99
C ASP A 102 -11.35 -6.98 -9.09
N CYS A 103 -10.99 -6.38 -7.96
CA CYS A 103 -11.96 -5.82 -7.01
C CYS A 103 -12.26 -4.34 -7.31
N SER A 104 -13.48 -3.88 -7.03
CA SER A 104 -13.78 -2.46 -7.19
C SER A 104 -14.72 -1.86 -6.14
N ALA A 105 -14.46 -0.61 -5.77
CA ALA A 105 -15.29 0.15 -4.84
C ALA A 105 -15.81 1.43 -5.50
N ALA A 106 -17.04 1.80 -5.17
CA ALA A 106 -17.65 3.05 -5.63
C ALA A 106 -16.97 4.26 -5.00
N GLU A 107 -16.55 4.13 -3.75
CA GLU A 107 -15.97 5.21 -2.98
C GLU A 107 -14.46 5.03 -2.80
N HIS A 108 -14.00 4.25 -1.84
CA HIS A 108 -12.55 4.08 -1.61
C HIS A 108 -12.15 2.64 -1.25
N GLY A 109 -10.86 2.33 -1.45
CA GLY A 109 -10.32 1.00 -1.18
C GLY A 109 -10.84 -0.04 -2.16
N GLY A 110 -10.38 -0.01 -3.41
CA GLY A 110 -10.93 -0.88 -4.46
C GLY A 110 -10.89 -2.37 -4.12
N ALA A 111 -9.87 -2.81 -3.38
CA ALA A 111 -9.80 -4.11 -2.73
C ALA A 111 -10.20 -4.03 -1.26
N VAL A 112 -9.50 -3.20 -0.48
CA VAL A 112 -9.63 -3.16 0.98
C VAL A 112 -9.84 -1.74 1.46
N SER A 113 -10.81 -1.55 2.35
CA SER A 113 -10.92 -0.37 3.20
C SER A 113 -10.83 -0.81 4.66
N ALA A 114 -9.87 -0.24 5.40
CA ALA A 114 -9.66 -0.55 6.81
C ALA A 114 -9.26 0.72 7.59
N ARG A 115 -9.38 0.68 8.93
CA ARG A 115 -8.81 1.74 9.78
C ARG A 115 -7.31 1.60 9.91
N ARG A 116 -6.82 0.40 10.16
CA ARG A 116 -5.38 0.10 10.33
C ARG A 116 -5.05 -1.20 9.63
N ILE A 117 -3.83 -1.31 9.10
CA ILE A 117 -3.34 -2.55 8.49
C ILE A 117 -1.98 -2.89 9.09
N VAL A 118 -1.83 -4.14 9.53
CA VAL A 118 -0.57 -4.71 9.99
C VAL A 118 -0.30 -5.98 9.17
N SER A 119 0.83 -6.02 8.47
CA SER A 119 1.21 -7.15 7.64
C SER A 119 2.57 -7.70 8.04
N ARG A 120 2.60 -8.98 8.40
CA ARG A 120 3.79 -9.82 8.52
C ARG A 120 3.86 -10.88 7.41
N GLY A 121 2.75 -11.09 6.70
CA GLY A 121 2.61 -12.07 5.61
C GLY A 121 2.74 -11.47 4.21
N THR A 122 2.15 -12.16 3.23
CA THR A 122 2.16 -11.73 1.83
C THR A 122 0.82 -11.15 1.43
N VAL A 123 0.79 -9.92 0.94
CA VAL A 123 -0.41 -9.25 0.42
C VAL A 123 -0.21 -8.94 -1.05
N THR A 124 -1.11 -9.42 -1.90
CA THR A 124 -1.11 -9.09 -3.33
C THR A 124 -2.43 -8.45 -3.71
N VAL A 125 -2.38 -7.26 -4.28
CA VAL A 125 -3.55 -6.52 -4.76
C VAL A 125 -3.36 -6.23 -6.24
N SER A 126 -4.24 -6.75 -7.10
CA SER A 126 -4.07 -6.64 -8.54
C SER A 126 -5.35 -6.26 -9.27
N ARG A 127 -5.23 -5.31 -10.21
CA ARG A 127 -6.32 -4.80 -11.05
C ARG A 127 -7.53 -4.31 -10.25
N CYS A 128 -7.27 -3.73 -9.09
CA CYS A 128 -8.33 -3.18 -8.24
C CYS A 128 -8.54 -1.69 -8.52
N ALA A 129 -9.77 -1.21 -8.35
CA ALA A 129 -10.10 0.19 -8.61
C ALA A 129 -11.03 0.82 -7.59
N ALA A 130 -10.75 2.07 -7.22
CA ALA A 130 -11.61 2.91 -6.41
C ALA A 130 -12.12 4.10 -7.24
N ARG A 131 -13.44 4.32 -7.20
CA ARG A 131 -14.07 5.35 -8.04
C ARG A 131 -14.18 6.71 -7.37
N GLY A 132 -14.30 6.77 -6.06
CA GLY A 132 -14.52 7.97 -5.29
C GLY A 132 -13.31 8.89 -5.19
N LYS A 133 -13.56 10.08 -4.65
CA LYS A 133 -12.56 11.16 -4.55
C LYS A 133 -11.53 10.94 -3.46
N ARG A 134 -11.81 10.04 -2.51
CA ARG A 134 -10.89 9.70 -1.43
C ARG A 134 -9.78 8.74 -1.87
N GLY A 135 -9.94 8.00 -2.97
CA GLY A 135 -8.84 7.23 -3.58
C GLY A 135 -8.57 5.87 -2.95
N GLY A 136 -7.32 5.40 -3.03
CA GLY A 136 -6.93 4.05 -2.60
C GLY A 136 -7.41 2.99 -3.57
N GLY A 137 -6.89 3.02 -4.80
CA GLY A 137 -7.36 2.14 -5.88
C GLY A 137 -7.25 0.64 -5.54
N GLY A 138 -6.21 0.24 -4.80
CA GLY A 138 -6.13 -1.06 -4.15
C GLY A 138 -6.62 -0.99 -2.71
N ILE A 139 -5.85 -0.33 -1.84
CA ILE A 139 -6.10 -0.25 -0.41
C ILE A 139 -6.32 1.21 -0.01
N TYR A 140 -7.32 1.42 0.84
CA TYR A 140 -7.54 2.67 1.55
C TYR A 140 -7.46 2.44 3.05
N VAL A 141 -6.71 3.31 3.73
CA VAL A 141 -6.61 3.34 5.19
C VAL A 141 -7.14 4.70 5.66
N GLU A 142 -8.23 4.68 6.43
CA GLU A 142 -8.93 5.91 6.81
C GLU A 142 -8.17 6.70 7.87
N VAL A 143 -7.92 6.08 9.02
CA VAL A 143 -7.26 6.67 10.18
C VAL A 143 -6.43 5.60 10.85
N GLY A 144 -5.11 5.80 10.84
CA GLY A 144 -4.17 4.90 11.49
C GLY A 144 -2.97 4.61 10.60
N ASP A 145 -2.24 3.55 10.95
CA ASP A 145 -1.01 3.22 10.25
C ASP A 145 -1.20 2.03 9.30
N PHE A 146 -0.42 2.03 8.23
CA PHE A 146 -0.10 0.86 7.45
C PHE A 146 1.29 0.39 7.88
N GLU A 147 1.36 -0.76 8.55
CA GLU A 147 2.61 -1.32 9.06
C GLU A 147 2.95 -2.61 8.32
N GLN A 148 4.07 -2.59 7.60
CA GLN A 148 4.68 -3.79 7.04
C GLN A 148 5.87 -4.18 7.92
N LEU A 149 5.69 -5.24 8.68
CA LEU A 149 6.70 -5.72 9.61
C LEU A 149 7.64 -6.74 8.95
N ASN A 150 7.14 -7.49 7.96
CA ASN A 150 7.92 -8.39 7.11
C ASN A 150 7.09 -8.74 5.84
N GLY A 151 7.59 -9.69 5.05
CA GLY A 151 6.86 -10.30 3.94
C GLY A 151 6.83 -9.40 2.71
N ARG A 152 5.86 -9.64 1.83
CA ARG A 152 5.74 -8.92 0.56
C ARG A 152 4.35 -8.31 0.44
N VAL A 153 4.28 -7.00 0.27
CA VAL A 153 3.05 -6.28 -0.05
C VAL A 153 3.20 -5.71 -1.46
N ALA A 154 2.36 -6.16 -2.39
CA ALA A 154 2.47 -5.79 -3.79
C ALA A 154 1.15 -5.33 -4.39
N PHE A 155 1.23 -4.24 -5.15
CA PHE A 155 0.13 -3.64 -5.89
C PHE A 155 0.47 -3.66 -7.38
N ASP A 156 -0.42 -4.23 -8.21
CA ASP A 156 -0.24 -4.30 -9.66
C ASP A 156 -1.48 -3.80 -10.40
N HIS A 157 -1.32 -2.85 -11.32
CA HIS A 157 -2.42 -2.30 -12.13
C HIS A 157 -3.60 -1.75 -11.32
N CYS A 158 -3.36 -1.23 -10.11
CA CYS A 158 -4.42 -0.64 -9.30
C CYS A 158 -4.70 0.81 -9.72
N HIS A 159 -5.96 1.24 -9.64
CA HIS A 159 -6.38 2.54 -10.16
C HIS A 159 -7.32 3.33 -9.24
N ALA A 160 -6.93 4.55 -8.88
CA ALA A 160 -7.82 5.54 -8.29
C ALA A 160 -8.32 6.49 -9.38
N THR A 161 -9.60 6.40 -9.77
CA THR A 161 -10.12 7.15 -10.93
C THR A 161 -10.40 8.62 -10.65
N MET A 162 -10.63 9.00 -9.39
CA MET A 162 -10.89 10.39 -9.00
C MET A 162 -10.06 10.86 -7.80
N GLY A 163 -9.50 9.93 -7.02
CA GLY A 163 -8.75 10.21 -5.81
C GLY A 163 -7.26 9.89 -5.92
N PRO A 164 -6.52 10.10 -4.82
CA PRO A 164 -5.09 9.81 -4.71
C PRO A 164 -4.79 8.31 -4.50
N GLY A 165 -3.53 7.92 -4.65
CA GLY A 165 -3.04 6.59 -4.26
C GLY A 165 -3.61 5.46 -5.12
N GLY A 166 -3.03 5.24 -6.30
CA GLY A 166 -3.54 4.21 -7.21
C GLY A 166 -3.47 2.79 -6.63
N GLY A 167 -2.40 2.46 -5.91
CA GLY A 167 -2.27 1.24 -5.13
C GLY A 167 -2.75 1.42 -3.69
N LEU A 168 -2.09 2.32 -2.94
CA LEU A 168 -2.36 2.58 -1.52
C LEU A 168 -2.67 4.06 -1.29
N HIS A 169 -3.74 4.36 -0.55
CA HIS A 169 -3.94 5.69 0.02
C HIS A 169 -4.15 5.62 1.52
N LEU A 170 -3.39 6.43 2.25
CA LEU A 170 -3.52 6.61 3.69
C LEU A 170 -3.93 8.05 3.98
N ALA A 171 -5.18 8.22 4.42
CA ALA A 171 -5.80 9.54 4.54
C ALA A 171 -5.34 10.30 5.80
N GLU A 172 -4.96 9.58 6.85
CA GLU A 172 -4.33 10.13 8.04
C GLU A 172 -3.52 9.04 8.77
N GLY A 173 -2.23 9.30 9.02
CA GLY A 173 -1.35 8.45 9.81
C GLY A 173 -0.02 8.15 9.13
N SER A 174 0.47 6.93 9.29
CA SER A 174 1.82 6.55 8.88
C SER A 174 1.90 5.32 7.99
N VAL A 175 2.86 5.29 7.07
CA VAL A 175 3.37 4.03 6.51
C VAL A 175 4.68 3.69 7.20
N LYS A 176 4.76 2.53 7.84
CA LYS A 176 5.98 2.04 8.50
C LYS A 176 6.35 0.69 7.91
N GLN A 177 7.46 0.64 7.19
CA GLN A 177 8.06 -0.61 6.76
C GLN A 177 9.30 -0.89 7.60
N THR A 178 9.26 -1.97 8.37
CA THR A 178 10.40 -2.45 9.18
C THR A 178 11.26 -3.45 8.42
N ALA A 179 10.64 -4.31 7.61
CA ALA A 179 11.33 -5.27 6.76
C ALA A 179 10.43 -5.71 5.59
N GLY A 180 11.03 -6.36 4.59
CA GLY A 180 10.34 -6.94 3.45
C GLY A 180 10.23 -6.00 2.26
N ARG A 181 9.30 -6.30 1.36
CA ARG A 181 9.17 -5.61 0.06
C ARG A 181 7.81 -4.95 -0.07
N LEU A 182 7.80 -3.64 -0.27
CA LEU A 182 6.62 -2.85 -0.60
C LEU A 182 6.69 -2.42 -2.06
N GLU A 183 5.82 -2.99 -2.90
CA GLU A 183 5.98 -2.93 -4.35
C GLU A 183 4.73 -2.36 -5.03
N PHE A 184 4.92 -1.36 -5.90
CA PHE A 184 3.87 -0.79 -6.73
C PHE A 184 4.26 -0.91 -8.21
N SER A 185 3.41 -1.52 -9.03
CA SER A 185 3.64 -1.66 -10.47
C SER A 185 2.42 -1.21 -11.27
N ARG A 186 2.65 -0.32 -12.24
CA ARG A 186 1.63 0.13 -13.22
C ARG A 186 0.37 0.70 -12.56
N CYS A 187 0.49 1.18 -11.32
CA CYS A 187 -0.60 1.81 -10.59
C CYS A 187 -0.82 3.25 -11.07
N ARG A 188 -2.08 3.70 -11.05
CA ARG A 188 -2.44 5.01 -11.60
C ARG A 188 -3.40 5.78 -10.70
N SER A 189 -3.20 7.09 -10.60
CA SER A 189 -4.05 8.00 -9.84
C SER A 189 -4.42 9.22 -10.68
N ARG A 190 -5.67 9.70 -10.57
CA ARG A 190 -6.09 11.00 -11.12
C ARG A 190 -5.87 12.18 -10.16
N ALA A 191 -5.24 11.93 -9.02
CA ALA A 191 -4.75 12.96 -8.13
C ALA A 191 -3.27 12.70 -7.84
N ASP A 192 -2.85 12.81 -6.58
CA ASP A 192 -1.47 12.57 -6.14
C ASP A 192 -1.19 11.05 -6.02
N GLY A 193 0.06 10.65 -6.19
CA GLY A 193 0.54 9.31 -5.83
C GLY A 193 0.02 8.18 -6.73
N GLY A 194 0.68 7.94 -7.87
CA GLY A 194 0.26 6.87 -8.79
C GLY A 194 0.34 5.48 -8.17
N GLY A 195 1.42 5.17 -7.44
CA GLY A 195 1.55 3.98 -6.61
C GLY A 195 0.93 4.17 -5.23
N PHE A 196 1.46 5.12 -4.46
CA PHE A 196 0.95 5.41 -3.12
C PHE A 196 0.78 6.89 -2.84
N ALA A 197 -0.18 7.23 -1.97
CA ALA A 197 -0.36 8.56 -1.43
C ALA A 197 -0.55 8.49 0.08
N VAL A 198 0.21 9.28 0.83
CA VAL A 198 0.20 9.27 2.30
C VAL A 198 0.06 10.69 2.82
N LYS A 199 -0.89 10.91 3.72
CA LYS A 199 -1.00 12.14 4.51
C LYS A 199 -0.47 11.87 5.92
N GLY A 200 0.77 12.29 6.15
CA GLY A 200 1.54 11.97 7.34
C GLY A 200 2.94 11.51 6.98
N GLN A 201 3.44 10.49 7.66
CA GLN A 201 4.85 10.11 7.58
C GLN A 201 5.06 8.74 6.93
N VAL A 202 6.18 8.58 6.23
CA VAL A 202 6.59 7.31 5.65
C VAL A 202 7.97 6.96 6.19
N TRP A 203 8.11 5.76 6.77
CA TRP A 203 9.38 5.17 7.18
C TRP A 203 9.61 3.90 6.39
N VAL A 204 10.77 3.81 5.74
CA VAL A 204 11.18 2.68 4.92
C VAL A 204 12.52 2.19 5.43
N ALA A 205 12.56 0.97 5.95
CA ALA A 205 13.78 0.36 6.42
C ALA A 205 14.34 -0.71 5.46
N ASP A 206 13.56 -1.14 4.46
CA ASP A 206 13.95 -2.18 3.51
C ASP A 206 13.60 -1.78 2.07
N VAL A 207 12.98 -2.64 1.27
CA VAL A 207 12.72 -2.34 -0.15
C VAL A 207 11.36 -1.66 -0.32
N LEU A 208 11.37 -0.42 -0.82
CA LEU A 208 10.21 0.25 -1.40
C LEU A 208 10.45 0.50 -2.88
N GLN A 209 9.56 -0.02 -3.73
CA GLN A 209 9.65 0.19 -5.18
C GLN A 209 8.36 0.64 -5.83
N ALA A 210 8.48 1.55 -6.80
CA ALA A 210 7.41 1.96 -7.70
C ALA A 210 7.91 1.90 -9.15
N VAL A 211 7.22 1.13 -10.00
CA VAL A 211 7.59 0.88 -11.39
C VAL A 211 6.42 1.20 -12.31
N ASP A 212 6.65 2.07 -13.30
CA ASP A 212 5.68 2.48 -14.32
C ASP A 212 4.36 3.03 -13.75
N CYS A 213 4.43 3.62 -12.56
CA CYS A 213 3.29 4.27 -11.93
C CYS A 213 3.09 5.69 -12.49
N SER A 214 1.84 6.18 -12.49
CA SER A 214 1.55 7.52 -12.99
C SER A 214 0.47 8.27 -12.22
N SER A 215 0.65 9.58 -12.08
CA SER A 215 -0.32 10.48 -11.46
C SER A 215 -0.59 11.72 -12.32
N THR A 216 -1.79 12.29 -12.22
CA THR A 216 -2.14 13.55 -12.91
C THR A 216 -1.97 14.79 -12.04
N ALA A 217 -1.72 14.62 -10.74
CA ALA A 217 -1.21 15.68 -9.89
C ALA A 217 0.28 15.45 -9.67
N GLY A 218 0.75 15.30 -8.44
CA GLY A 218 2.15 15.03 -8.15
C GLY A 218 2.44 13.59 -7.72
N GLY A 219 3.72 13.21 -7.67
CA GLY A 219 4.15 11.91 -7.18
C GLY A 219 3.75 10.73 -8.09
N GLY A 220 4.39 10.56 -9.24
CA GLY A 220 4.02 9.51 -10.19
C GLY A 220 4.13 8.11 -9.60
N GLY A 221 5.21 7.82 -8.87
CA GLY A 221 5.36 6.61 -8.05
C GLY A 221 4.75 6.75 -6.66
N GLY A 222 5.03 7.86 -5.98
CA GLY A 222 4.52 8.12 -4.63
C GLY A 222 4.37 9.59 -4.30
N SER A 223 3.42 9.92 -3.43
CA SER A 223 3.23 11.26 -2.87
C SER A 223 3.08 11.21 -1.35
N VAL A 224 3.85 12.03 -0.65
CA VAL A 224 3.81 12.15 0.81
C VAL A 224 3.52 13.60 1.19
N ASP A 225 2.32 13.82 1.74
CA ASP A 225 1.94 15.07 2.39
C ASP A 225 2.37 15.04 3.86
N GLY A 226 3.69 15.16 4.03
CA GLY A 226 4.41 15.06 5.28
C GLY A 226 5.84 14.61 4.99
N SER A 227 6.49 13.89 5.91
CA SER A 227 7.91 13.56 5.79
C SER A 227 8.15 12.11 5.37
N PHE A 228 9.23 11.90 4.64
CA PHE A 228 9.70 10.59 4.19
C PHE A 228 11.07 10.32 4.82
N TYR A 229 11.19 9.18 5.47
CA TYR A 229 12.39 8.71 6.14
C TYR A 229 12.78 7.35 5.57
N GLN A 230 14.03 7.25 5.13
CA GLN A 230 14.67 5.98 4.82
C GLN A 230 15.75 5.74 5.88
N GLU A 231 15.60 4.64 6.60
CA GLU A 231 16.51 4.22 7.66
C GLU A 231 17.16 2.87 7.31
N GLU A 232 18.23 2.50 8.01
CA GLU A 232 18.63 1.09 8.02
C GLU A 232 17.51 0.26 8.67
N PRO A 233 17.36 -1.03 8.27
CA PRO A 233 16.58 -1.97 9.06
C PRO A 233 17.07 -1.84 10.49
N TRP A 234 16.20 -1.37 11.38
CA TRP A 234 16.48 -1.39 12.80
C TRP A 234 16.82 -2.83 13.16
N SER A 235 18.10 -3.14 13.36
CA SER A 235 18.46 -4.34 14.10
C SER A 235 17.97 -4.07 15.52
N PRO A 236 16.89 -4.71 16.00
CA PRO A 236 16.59 -4.59 17.43
C PRO A 236 17.85 -5.11 18.14
N PHE A 237 18.38 -4.31 19.05
CA PHE A 237 19.46 -4.67 19.95
C PHE A 237 19.44 -6.17 20.30
N VAL A 238 20.25 -6.97 19.59
CA VAL A 238 20.77 -8.20 20.16
C VAL A 238 21.79 -7.69 21.16
N GLY A 239 21.37 -7.66 22.43
CA GLY A 239 22.29 -7.41 23.52
C GLY A 239 23.51 -8.30 23.33
N ALA A 240 24.68 -7.76 23.65
CA ALA A 240 25.91 -8.54 23.82
C ALA A 240 25.59 -9.78 24.66
N GLY A 241 25.44 -10.90 23.97
CA GLY A 241 25.16 -12.23 24.49
C GLY A 241 25.86 -13.13 23.49
N ASP A 242 26.96 -13.68 23.96
CA ASP A 242 27.91 -14.45 23.17
C ASP A 242 27.24 -15.57 22.35
N GLU A 243 27.83 -15.81 21.17
CA GLU A 243 27.68 -16.99 20.30
C GLU A 243 26.44 -17.07 19.38
N GLY A 244 26.69 -16.83 18.09
CA GLY A 244 25.90 -17.43 17.01
C GLY A 244 25.75 -16.53 15.78
N ASP A 245 26.67 -16.65 14.83
CA ASP A 245 26.53 -16.16 13.45
C ASP A 245 25.20 -16.62 12.84
N PHE A 246 24.21 -15.73 12.84
CA PHE A 246 22.99 -15.86 12.05
C PHE A 246 22.69 -14.57 11.32
N TRP A 247 23.67 -14.07 10.57
CA TRP A 247 23.40 -13.18 9.46
C TRP A 247 23.08 -14.06 8.25
N GLN A 248 21.79 -14.38 8.05
CA GLN A 248 21.37 -14.75 6.71
C GLN A 248 21.51 -13.50 5.84
N ASP A 249 22.64 -13.44 5.15
CA ASP A 249 22.92 -12.56 4.03
C ASP A 249 21.79 -12.74 3.01
N SER A 250 20.80 -11.85 3.05
CA SER A 250 19.73 -11.82 2.06
C SER A 250 20.24 -11.31 0.70
N GLY A 251 21.52 -10.94 0.57
CA GLY A 251 22.15 -10.53 -0.69
C GLY A 251 21.57 -9.26 -1.32
N GLU A 252 20.57 -8.64 -0.71
CA GLU A 252 19.98 -7.37 -1.12
C GLU A 252 20.45 -6.30 -0.12
N ASP A 253 21.13 -5.26 -0.60
CA ASP A 253 21.57 -4.14 0.25
C ASP A 253 20.36 -3.60 1.03
N PRO A 254 20.38 -3.55 2.36
CA PRO A 254 19.23 -3.08 3.13
C PRO A 254 18.89 -1.62 2.81
N GLY A 255 17.60 -1.28 2.92
CA GLY A 255 17.09 0.07 2.68
C GLY A 255 17.24 0.49 1.22
N GLN A 256 16.33 0.06 0.34
CA GLN A 256 16.36 0.44 -1.08
C GLN A 256 15.08 1.15 -1.51
N LEU A 257 15.24 2.37 -2.02
CA LEU A 257 14.18 3.07 -2.74
C LEU A 257 14.39 2.92 -4.23
N ARG A 258 13.40 2.39 -4.95
CA ARG A 258 13.50 2.18 -6.40
C ARG A 258 12.29 2.77 -7.12
N PHE A 259 12.48 3.89 -7.81
CA PHE A 259 11.45 4.52 -8.63
C PHE A 259 11.86 4.46 -10.10
N ARG A 260 11.12 3.71 -10.92
CA ARG A 260 11.43 3.52 -12.34
C ARG A 260 10.26 3.83 -13.25
N GLY A 261 10.50 4.56 -14.33
CA GLY A 261 9.49 4.82 -15.37
C GLY A 261 8.27 5.62 -14.89
N CYS A 262 8.35 6.22 -13.71
CA CYS A 262 7.20 6.86 -13.06
C CYS A 262 6.95 8.27 -13.63
N LYS A 263 5.67 8.65 -13.76
CA LYS A 263 5.27 9.87 -14.47
C LYS A 263 4.27 10.71 -13.69
N SER A 264 4.51 12.01 -13.65
CA SER A 264 3.63 12.99 -13.01
C SER A 264 3.31 14.14 -13.98
N GLU A 265 2.07 14.60 -13.98
CA GLU A 265 1.63 15.77 -14.76
C GLU A 265 1.96 17.09 -14.06
N LEU A 266 2.23 17.07 -12.75
CA LEU A 266 2.74 18.22 -12.00
C LEU A 266 4.18 17.96 -11.58
N ASP A 267 4.40 17.60 -10.31
CA ASP A 267 5.75 17.48 -9.75
C ASP A 267 6.07 16.06 -9.29
N GLY A 268 7.36 15.74 -9.12
CA GLY A 268 7.79 14.49 -8.49
C GLY A 268 7.45 13.28 -9.35
N GLY A 269 8.12 13.09 -10.49
CA GLY A 269 7.79 11.99 -11.40
C GLY A 269 7.92 10.62 -10.74
N GLY A 270 8.97 10.41 -9.94
CA GLY A 270 9.09 9.26 -9.05
C GLY A 270 8.39 9.50 -7.72
N LEU A 271 8.88 10.46 -6.95
CA LEU A 271 8.40 10.74 -5.59
C LEU A 271 8.18 12.25 -5.38
N GLN A 272 7.07 12.61 -4.73
CA GLN A 272 6.84 13.94 -4.19
C GLN A 272 6.75 13.88 -2.66
N VAL A 273 7.44 14.79 -1.97
CA VAL A 273 7.42 14.93 -0.51
C VAL A 273 7.19 16.39 -0.14
N ARG A 274 6.06 16.71 0.51
CA ARG A 274 5.74 18.08 0.95
C ARG A 274 6.43 18.47 2.26
N GLY A 275 6.90 17.49 3.02
CA GLY A 275 7.70 17.67 4.23
C GLY A 275 9.19 17.54 3.93
N ARG A 276 9.90 16.85 4.83
CA ARG A 276 11.31 16.55 4.69
C ARG A 276 11.50 15.19 4.06
N PHE A 277 12.55 15.05 3.26
CA PHE A 277 13.08 13.76 2.84
C PHE A 277 14.39 13.53 3.59
N GLU A 278 14.50 12.45 4.34
CA GLU A 278 15.72 12.11 5.07
C GLU A 278 16.09 10.67 4.73
N GLN A 279 17.25 10.49 4.10
CA GLN A 279 17.86 9.19 3.93
C GLN A 279 19.08 9.12 4.84
N SER A 280 19.09 8.20 5.81
CA SER A 280 20.23 8.02 6.73
C SER A 280 21.23 6.99 6.22
N SER A 281 20.81 6.09 5.34
CA SER A 281 21.61 4.98 4.79
C SER A 281 21.04 4.40 3.49
N GLY A 282 21.59 3.28 3.02
CA GLY A 282 21.03 2.50 1.93
C GLY A 282 21.18 3.15 0.56
N SER A 283 20.31 2.76 -0.38
CA SER A 283 20.34 3.24 -1.76
C SER A 283 18.99 3.79 -2.21
N ALA A 284 19.03 4.79 -3.08
CA ALA A 284 17.85 5.37 -3.68
C ALA A 284 18.08 5.63 -5.18
N HIS A 285 17.38 4.85 -6.00
CA HIS A 285 17.50 4.82 -7.45
C HIS A 285 16.24 5.39 -8.09
N PHE A 286 16.40 6.47 -8.84
CA PHE A 286 15.34 7.07 -9.64
C PHE A 286 15.74 7.02 -11.12
N VAL A 287 15.04 6.20 -11.91
CA VAL A 287 15.42 5.88 -13.29
C VAL A 287 14.27 6.13 -14.26
N ASP A 288 14.50 6.97 -15.27
CA ASP A 288 13.54 7.28 -16.34
C ASP A 288 12.20 7.84 -15.82
N CYS A 289 12.24 8.59 -14.72
CA CYS A 289 11.07 9.28 -14.20
C CYS A 289 10.90 10.67 -14.83
N SER A 290 9.66 11.12 -14.96
CA SER A 290 9.37 12.43 -15.53
C SER A 290 8.22 13.18 -14.87
N ALA A 291 8.32 14.50 -14.84
CA ALA A 291 7.29 15.40 -14.34
C ALA A 291 7.13 16.61 -15.29
N LYS A 292 5.89 17.07 -15.57
CA LYS A 292 5.72 18.21 -16.50
C LYS A 292 6.01 19.57 -15.88
N ARG A 293 5.97 19.72 -14.55
CA ARG A 293 6.25 20.97 -13.85
C ARG A 293 7.63 20.98 -13.20
N SER A 294 7.87 20.31 -12.07
CA SER A 294 9.18 20.23 -11.42
C SER A 294 9.51 18.84 -10.85
N GLY A 295 10.77 18.62 -10.43
CA GLY A 295 11.19 17.38 -9.77
C GLY A 295 10.94 16.11 -10.60
N GLY A 296 11.60 16.00 -11.76
CA GLY A 296 11.38 14.89 -12.71
C GLY A 296 11.49 13.50 -12.08
N CYS A 297 12.38 13.33 -11.10
CA CYS A 297 12.50 12.11 -10.31
C CYS A 297 11.99 12.30 -8.88
N LEU A 298 12.49 13.32 -8.18
CA LEU A 298 12.16 13.62 -6.80
C LEU A 298 11.82 15.11 -6.67
N ASN A 299 10.76 15.43 -5.94
CA ASN A 299 10.40 16.80 -5.55
C ASN A 299 10.22 16.87 -4.03
N VAL A 300 10.96 17.74 -3.34
CA VAL A 300 10.89 17.91 -1.88
C VAL A 300 10.72 19.38 -1.52
N GLU A 301 9.74 19.70 -0.67
CA GLU A 301 9.37 21.09 -0.39
C GLU A 301 10.06 21.72 0.84
N LYS A 302 10.26 20.97 1.94
CA LYS A 302 10.80 21.51 3.20
C LYS A 302 12.26 21.14 3.49
N GLY A 303 12.94 20.49 2.54
CA GLY A 303 14.36 20.15 2.63
C GLY A 303 14.63 18.65 2.52
N ALA A 304 15.82 18.32 2.03
CA ALA A 304 16.28 16.95 1.89
C ALA A 304 17.63 16.76 2.59
N SER A 305 17.78 15.68 3.35
CA SER A 305 19.06 15.17 3.84
C SER A 305 19.35 13.82 3.20
N TRP A 306 20.61 13.60 2.84
CA TRP A 306 21.03 12.43 2.09
C TRP A 306 22.34 11.88 2.68
N HIS A 307 22.25 10.68 3.23
CA HIS A 307 23.37 9.86 3.70
C HIS A 307 23.19 8.47 3.08
N GLY A 308 24.08 8.06 2.19
CA GLY A 308 23.93 6.81 1.41
C GLY A 308 24.18 7.02 -0.08
N HIS A 309 23.77 6.05 -0.89
CA HIS A 309 23.96 6.09 -2.35
C HIS A 309 22.70 6.58 -3.08
N GLY A 310 22.87 7.61 -3.91
CA GLY A 310 21.79 8.17 -4.72
C GLY A 310 22.09 8.11 -6.20
N GLU A 311 21.19 7.50 -6.96
CA GLU A 311 21.29 7.41 -8.41
C GLU A 311 20.07 8.04 -9.07
N PHE A 312 20.29 9.05 -9.92
CA PHE A 312 19.25 9.76 -10.66
C PHE A 312 19.55 9.72 -12.15
N VAL A 313 18.90 8.82 -12.89
CA VAL A 313 19.19 8.54 -14.29
C VAL A 313 17.99 8.91 -15.15
N LYS A 314 18.22 9.70 -16.22
CA LYS A 314 17.19 10.09 -17.20
C LYS A 314 15.97 10.82 -16.60
N CYS A 315 16.16 11.55 -15.50
CA CYS A 315 15.12 12.38 -14.88
C CYS A 315 14.74 13.57 -15.77
N LYS A 316 13.44 13.74 -16.06
CA LYS A 316 12.95 14.85 -16.93
C LYS A 316 11.95 15.73 -16.20
N ALA A 317 12.21 17.03 -16.14
CA ALA A 317 11.24 18.04 -15.68
C ALA A 317 10.92 19.04 -16.81
N GLY A 318 9.69 19.54 -16.87
CA GLY A 318 9.30 20.52 -17.89
C GLY A 318 9.93 21.91 -17.69
N LYS A 319 10.05 22.67 -18.79
CA LYS A 319 10.80 23.95 -18.91
C LYS A 319 10.33 25.10 -17.99
N LYS A 320 9.28 24.95 -17.18
CA LYS A 320 8.85 25.97 -16.22
C LYS A 320 9.59 25.89 -14.87
N ALA A 321 10.32 24.81 -14.60
CA ALA A 321 11.13 24.68 -13.38
C ALA A 321 12.46 25.44 -13.48
N LYS A 322 12.44 26.76 -13.26
CA LYS A 322 13.63 27.47 -12.74
C LYS A 322 13.74 27.21 -11.24
N GLN A 323 14.03 25.98 -10.83
CA GLN A 323 14.38 25.68 -9.43
C GLN A 323 15.89 25.43 -9.36
N LYS A 324 16.58 26.22 -8.52
CA LYS A 324 17.98 26.05 -8.17
C LYS A 324 18.16 24.65 -7.59
N MET A 325 18.72 23.72 -8.36
CA MET A 325 19.52 22.66 -7.74
C MET A 325 20.78 23.33 -7.22
N THR A 326 20.79 23.67 -5.94
CA THR A 326 22.06 23.83 -5.24
C THR A 326 22.69 22.46 -5.26
N ARG A 327 23.80 22.29 -5.99
CA ARG A 327 24.65 21.10 -5.83
C ARG A 327 24.96 20.97 -4.34
N LEU A 328 24.52 19.87 -3.73
CA LEU A 328 25.07 19.36 -2.48
C LEU A 328 26.33 18.56 -2.84
#